data_AF-A0A8J6KXJ0-F1
#
_entry.id   AF-A0A8J6KXJ0-F1
#
_cell.length_a   1.000
_cell.length_b   1.000
_cell.length_c   1.000
_cell.angle_alpha   90.00
_cell.angle_beta   90.00
_cell.angle_gamma   90.00
#
_symmetry.space_group_name_H-M   'P 1'
#
loop_
_entity.id
_entity.type
_entity.pdbx_description
1 polymer ?
#
loop_
_entity_poly.entity_id
_entity_poly.type
_entity_poly.pdbx_seq_one_letter_code
_entity_poly.pdbx_strand_id
1 'polypeptide(L)'
;MRISRSRCLTLSFILICGLVPEVTADAEEASEAPIVSVFSSMAQQFQDVSFGMSNSSEVLSHYNVTRNSICLFRMVDNEKLHLDAKDIDSLDAAKLKQFIYVHGLHWVTEYSPLIAAGLFNAMVRTHLLLIMNKASAEYEDSMQTYRKAAKLFQGKVLFVLVDSGKRENGKVISYFQLKESQLPALAIYETKNDKWDTLPNTEVTVEKVRDFCDGFLKGTLLVSAAVRKHLAPSSV
;
A
#
# COMPACT_ATOMS: atom_id res chain seq x y z
N MET A 1 17.77 -20.77 1.76
CA MET A 1 16.61 -19.86 1.94
C MET A 1 15.77 -20.35 3.11
N ARG A 2 15.84 -19.71 4.28
CA ARG A 2 14.88 -19.98 5.38
C ARG A 2 13.62 -19.15 5.10
N ILE A 3 12.65 -19.74 4.41
CA ILE A 3 11.30 -19.16 4.35
C ILE A 3 10.57 -19.63 5.60
N SER A 4 10.21 -18.71 6.49
CA SER A 4 9.15 -18.99 7.46
C SER A 4 7.85 -19.11 6.66
N ARG A 5 7.40 -20.35 6.40
CA ARG A 5 6.18 -20.62 5.64
C ARG A 5 4.96 -20.18 6.46
N SER A 6 4.50 -18.95 6.25
CA SER A 6 3.17 -18.52 6.71
C SER A 6 2.10 -18.99 5.71
N ARG A 7 1.01 -19.58 6.22
CA ARG A 7 -0.13 -20.09 5.44
C ARG A 7 -1.16 -18.98 5.12
N CYS A 8 -0.73 -17.75 4.88
CA CYS A 8 -1.65 -16.64 4.59
C CYS A 8 -1.38 -16.08 3.19
N LEU A 9 -2.45 -15.93 2.40
CA LEU A 9 -2.43 -15.42 1.03
C LEU A 9 -1.71 -14.05 0.99
N THR A 10 -0.52 -14.02 0.39
CA THR A 10 0.50 -12.97 0.52
C THR A 10 0.09 -11.61 -0.06
N LEU A 11 0.26 -10.54 0.73
CA LEU A 11 -0.11 -9.16 0.37
C LEU A 11 1.12 -8.29 0.01
N SER A 12 2.27 -8.55 0.65
CA SER A 12 3.59 -7.98 0.35
C SER A 12 4.69 -8.91 0.87
N PHE A 13 5.88 -8.85 0.28
CA PHE A 13 7.04 -9.65 0.70
C PHE A 13 8.24 -8.75 0.96
N ILE A 14 8.96 -8.95 2.05
CA ILE A 14 10.19 -8.25 2.37
C ILE A 14 11.34 -9.24 2.33
N LEU A 15 12.41 -8.86 1.63
CA LEU A 15 13.63 -9.65 1.50
C LEU A 15 14.81 -8.87 2.06
N ILE A 16 15.56 -9.49 2.98
CA ILE A 16 16.94 -9.08 3.23
C ILE A 16 17.86 -9.90 2.33
N CYS A 17 18.73 -9.19 1.62
CA CYS A 17 19.83 -9.77 0.87
C CYS A 17 21.17 -9.28 1.43
N GLY A 18 22.01 -10.21 1.88
CA GLY A 18 23.36 -9.93 2.35
C GLY A 18 24.42 -10.51 1.41
N LEU A 19 25.50 -9.77 1.17
CA LEU A 19 26.71 -10.32 0.57
C LEU A 19 27.41 -11.22 1.59
N VAL A 20 27.86 -12.39 1.15
CA VAL A 20 28.73 -13.25 1.97
C VAL A 20 30.09 -12.54 2.07
N PRO A 21 30.61 -12.24 3.28
CA PRO A 21 32.01 -11.85 3.38
C PRO A 21 32.86 -13.00 2.83
N GLU A 22 33.85 -12.74 1.97
CA GLU A 22 34.84 -13.76 1.60
C GLU A 22 35.49 -14.27 2.89
N VAL A 23 35.04 -15.43 3.38
CA VAL A 23 35.60 -16.03 4.58
C VAL A 23 36.89 -16.71 4.17
N THR A 24 38.03 -16.09 4.48
CA THR A 24 39.28 -16.84 4.66
C THR A 24 39.02 -17.86 5.76
N ALA A 25 39.21 -19.14 5.44
CA ALA A 25 38.99 -20.26 6.34
C ALA A 25 39.68 -20.01 7.69
N ASP A 26 38.87 -19.79 8.72
CA ASP A 26 39.13 -19.96 10.17
C ASP A 26 38.34 -18.89 10.97
N ALA A 27 37.05 -19.16 11.23
CA ALA A 27 36.33 -18.68 12.42
C ALA A 27 34.90 -19.27 12.46
N GLU A 28 34.68 -20.09 13.49
CA GLU A 28 33.38 -20.49 14.03
C GLU A 28 32.46 -19.30 14.36
N GLU A 29 31.15 -19.55 14.29
CA GLU A 29 30.04 -18.66 14.69
C GLU A 29 30.07 -17.25 14.07
N ALA A 30 29.50 -17.13 12.87
CA ALA A 30 29.10 -15.85 12.31
C ALA A 30 28.10 -15.18 13.27
N SER A 31 28.59 -14.24 14.08
CA SER A 31 27.78 -13.29 14.85
C SER A 31 26.58 -12.88 14.00
N GLU A 32 25.36 -13.20 14.45
CA GLU A 32 24.16 -12.73 13.79
C GLU A 32 24.24 -11.19 13.79
N ALA A 33 24.56 -10.60 12.63
CA ALA A 33 24.68 -9.17 12.51
C ALA A 33 23.41 -8.52 13.11
N PRO A 34 23.49 -7.37 13.82
CA PRO A 34 22.35 -6.76 14.52
C PRO A 34 21.08 -6.60 13.67
N ILE A 35 21.23 -6.51 12.35
CA ILE A 35 20.17 -6.48 11.35
C ILE A 35 19.31 -7.77 11.30
N VAL A 36 19.89 -8.94 11.55
CA VAL A 36 19.23 -10.26 11.52
C VAL A 36 18.22 -10.39 12.65
N SER A 37 18.61 -10.00 13.86
CA SER A 37 17.74 -10.05 15.03
C SER A 37 16.59 -9.03 14.91
N VAL A 38 16.89 -7.80 14.48
CA VAL A 38 15.88 -6.76 14.19
C VAL A 38 14.86 -7.26 13.16
N PHE A 39 15.31 -7.86 12.06
CA PHE A 39 14.42 -8.37 11.01
C PHE A 39 13.55 -9.53 11.50
N SER A 40 14.14 -10.46 12.26
CA SER A 40 13.42 -11.61 12.81
C SER A 40 12.33 -11.17 13.79
N SER A 41 12.60 -10.17 14.63
CA SER A 41 11.58 -9.58 15.50
C SER A 41 10.48 -8.84 14.72
N MET A 42 10.80 -8.21 13.59
CA MET A 42 9.77 -7.58 12.74
C MET A 42 8.85 -8.60 12.08
N ALA A 43 9.38 -9.74 11.62
CA ALA A 43 8.59 -10.81 11.03
C ALA A 43 7.50 -11.35 11.97
N GLN A 44 7.72 -11.26 13.29
CA GLN A 44 6.72 -11.66 14.30
C GLN A 44 5.62 -10.60 14.49
N GLN A 45 5.89 -9.33 14.19
CA GLN A 45 4.93 -8.22 14.37
C GLN A 45 3.99 -8.05 13.17
N PHE A 46 4.43 -8.44 11.96
CA PHE A 46 3.66 -8.25 10.73
C PHE A 46 3.19 -9.61 10.17
N GLN A 47 2.03 -10.07 10.63
CA GLN A 47 1.49 -11.38 10.22
C GLN A 47 1.04 -11.43 8.75
N ASP A 48 0.66 -10.29 8.18
CA ASP A 48 0.16 -10.16 6.80
C ASP A 48 1.27 -9.90 5.76
N VAL A 49 2.52 -9.77 6.22
CA VAL A 49 3.69 -9.54 5.37
C VAL A 49 4.60 -10.74 5.48
N SER A 50 5.04 -11.28 4.34
CA SER A 50 6.01 -12.38 4.34
C SER A 50 7.43 -11.82 4.39
N PHE A 51 8.28 -12.47 5.19
CA PHE A 51 9.68 -12.08 5.35
C PHE A 51 10.58 -13.20 4.86
N GLY A 52 11.63 -12.83 4.14
CA GLY A 52 12.67 -13.75 3.67
C GLY A 52 14.06 -13.17 3.89
N MET A 53 15.03 -14.05 4.06
CA MET A 53 16.44 -13.69 4.12
C MET A 53 17.24 -14.62 3.19
N SER A 54 18.16 -14.04 2.44
CA SER A 54 19.05 -14.79 1.56
C SER A 54 20.43 -14.17 1.48
N ASN A 55 21.45 -15.02 1.44
CA ASN A 55 22.82 -14.72 1.04
C ASN A 55 23.27 -15.60 -0.14
N SER A 56 22.34 -16.32 -0.78
CA SER A 56 22.63 -17.15 -1.94
C SER A 56 23.03 -16.28 -3.14
N SER A 57 24.14 -16.63 -3.79
CA SER A 57 24.62 -15.96 -5.01
C SER A 57 23.55 -15.93 -6.12
N GLU A 58 22.74 -16.98 -6.25
CA GLU A 58 21.63 -17.06 -7.21
C GLU A 58 20.58 -15.98 -6.94
N VAL A 59 20.20 -15.78 -5.67
CA VAL A 59 19.21 -14.77 -5.26
C VAL A 59 19.77 -13.36 -5.40
N LEU A 60 21.05 -13.17 -5.03
CA LEU A 60 21.74 -11.90 -5.18
C LEU A 60 21.83 -11.49 -6.65
N SER A 61 22.19 -12.44 -7.54
CA SER A 61 22.23 -12.22 -8.98
C SER A 61 20.84 -11.93 -9.54
N HIS A 62 19.82 -12.72 -9.19
CA HIS A 62 18.45 -12.53 -9.68
C HIS A 62 17.89 -11.13 -9.38
N TYR A 63 18.18 -10.58 -8.20
CA TYR A 63 17.70 -9.26 -7.80
C TYR A 63 18.69 -8.11 -8.04
N ASN A 64 19.81 -8.38 -8.72
CA ASN A 64 20.92 -7.44 -8.96
C ASN A 64 21.44 -6.77 -7.69
N VAL A 65 21.67 -7.56 -6.63
CA VAL A 65 22.14 -7.08 -5.34
C VAL A 65 23.67 -7.01 -5.33
N THR A 66 24.21 -5.79 -5.30
CA THR A 66 25.67 -5.49 -5.28
C THR A 66 26.17 -5.02 -3.92
N ARG A 67 25.27 -4.85 -2.93
CA ARG A 67 25.54 -4.47 -1.55
C ARG A 67 24.44 -5.02 -0.64
N ASN A 68 24.70 -5.12 0.66
CA ASN A 68 23.67 -5.47 1.63
C ASN A 68 22.44 -4.59 1.43
N SER A 69 21.26 -5.21 1.33
CA SER A 69 20.02 -4.53 0.98
C SER A 69 18.82 -5.13 1.68
N ILE A 70 17.84 -4.27 1.94
CA ILE A 70 16.49 -4.67 2.34
C ILE A 70 15.54 -4.17 1.25
N CYS A 71 14.72 -5.07 0.72
CA CYS A 71 13.78 -4.82 -0.36
C CYS A 71 12.36 -5.15 0.09
N LEU A 72 11.40 -4.27 -0.18
CA LEU A 72 9.97 -4.51 -0.07
C LEU A 72 9.38 -4.71 -1.48
N PHE A 73 8.80 -5.87 -1.71
CA PHE A 73 8.09 -6.25 -2.93
C PHE A 73 6.59 -6.12 -2.71
N ARG A 74 5.94 -5.33 -3.57
CA ARG A 74 4.51 -5.05 -3.50
C ARG A 74 3.81 -5.69 -4.67
N MET A 75 2.89 -6.61 -4.37
CA MET A 75 2.14 -7.29 -5.42
C MET A 75 1.12 -6.37 -6.08
N VAL A 76 0.57 -5.40 -5.35
CA VAL A 76 -0.55 -4.56 -5.83
C VAL A 76 -0.19 -3.67 -7.00
N ASP A 77 1.07 -3.25 -7.09
CA ASP A 77 1.61 -2.41 -8.16
C ASP A 77 2.85 -3.02 -8.85
N ASN A 78 3.25 -4.23 -8.44
CA ASN A 78 4.46 -4.93 -8.91
C ASN A 78 5.77 -4.16 -8.66
N GLU A 79 5.79 -3.31 -7.64
CA GLU A 79 6.95 -2.48 -7.31
C GLU A 79 7.93 -3.18 -6.35
N LYS A 80 9.21 -2.81 -6.49
CA LYS A 80 10.29 -3.19 -5.58
C LYS A 80 10.92 -1.93 -4.98
N LEU A 81 10.70 -1.69 -3.68
CA LEU A 81 11.31 -0.57 -2.96
C LEU A 81 12.54 -1.02 -2.20
N HIS A 82 13.60 -0.23 -2.27
CA HIS A 82 14.80 -0.42 -1.48
C HIS A 82 14.75 0.45 -0.23
N LEU A 83 15.16 -0.11 0.91
CA LEU A 83 15.53 0.73 2.06
C LEU A 83 16.81 1.50 1.70
N ASP A 84 16.83 2.78 2.04
CA ASP A 84 17.95 3.68 1.78
C ASP A 84 19.24 3.13 2.39
N ALA A 85 20.35 3.14 1.64
CA ALA A 85 21.60 2.49 2.07
C ALA A 85 22.14 3.07 3.39
N LYS A 86 22.03 4.38 3.59
CA LYS A 86 22.38 5.09 4.82
C LYS A 86 21.60 4.60 6.06
N ASP A 87 20.39 4.09 5.84
CA ASP A 87 19.51 3.64 6.92
C ASP A 87 19.75 2.17 7.26
N ILE A 88 20.42 1.40 6.39
CA ILE A 88 20.80 0.00 6.64
C ILE A 88 21.88 -0.08 7.72
N ASP A 89 22.91 0.77 7.64
CA ASP A 89 24.03 0.76 8.58
C ASP A 89 23.63 1.16 10.01
N SER A 90 22.56 1.95 10.13
CA SER A 90 21.99 2.41 11.39
C SER A 90 20.58 1.86 11.63
N LEU A 91 20.27 0.70 11.02
CA LEU A 91 18.92 0.13 11.08
C LEU A 91 18.59 -0.32 12.50
N ASP A 92 17.44 0.14 12.97
CA ASP A 92 16.80 -0.36 14.18
C ASP A 92 15.38 -0.84 13.88
N ALA A 93 14.75 -1.45 14.88
CA ALA A 93 13.39 -1.96 14.78
C ALA A 93 12.37 -0.87 14.42
N ALA A 94 12.56 0.37 14.88
CA ALA A 94 11.62 1.46 14.63
C ALA A 94 11.69 1.92 13.17
N LYS A 95 12.90 2.08 12.62
CA LYS A 95 13.13 2.44 11.22
C LYS A 95 12.58 1.38 10.26
N LEU A 96 12.87 0.10 10.53
CA LEU A 96 12.35 -0.99 9.70
C LEU A 96 10.82 -1.05 9.78
N LYS A 97 10.25 -0.96 11.00
CA LYS A 97 8.79 -0.91 11.18
C LYS A 97 8.15 0.24 10.42
N GLN A 98 8.73 1.44 10.50
CA GLN A 98 8.23 2.62 9.81
C GLN A 98 8.28 2.43 8.29
N PHE A 99 9.39 1.90 7.74
CA PHE A 99 9.51 1.62 6.32
C PHE A 99 8.42 0.65 5.83
N ILE A 100 8.20 -0.44 6.56
CA ILE A 100 7.17 -1.44 6.24
C ILE A 100 5.77 -0.82 6.32
N TYR A 101 5.51 -0.02 7.35
CA TYR A 101 4.20 0.58 7.56
C TYR A 101 3.85 1.65 6.53
N VAL A 102 4.82 2.51 6.18
CA VAL A 102 4.62 3.60 5.20
C VAL A 102 4.54 3.07 3.78
N HIS A 103 5.37 2.09 3.42
CA HIS A 103 5.48 1.64 2.03
C HIS A 103 4.70 0.35 1.75
N GLY A 104 4.31 -0.41 2.78
CA GLY A 104 3.54 -1.65 2.67
C GLY A 104 2.14 -1.39 2.16
N LEU A 105 1.94 -1.61 0.86
CA LEU A 105 0.61 -1.55 0.25
C LEU A 105 0.02 -2.96 0.13
N HIS A 106 -1.25 -3.05 0.49
CA HIS A 106 -2.03 -4.28 0.50
C HIS A 106 -3.11 -4.21 -0.57
N TRP A 107 -3.70 -5.36 -0.96
CA TRP A 107 -4.79 -5.41 -1.94
C TRP A 107 -5.93 -4.45 -1.59
N VAL A 108 -6.18 -4.25 -0.29
CA VAL A 108 -6.92 -3.09 0.21
C VAL A 108 -6.12 -2.52 1.37
N THR A 109 -5.71 -1.27 1.26
CA THR A 109 -4.90 -0.59 2.28
C THR A 109 -5.81 0.32 3.12
N GLU A 110 -5.82 0.18 4.45
CA GLU A 110 -6.61 1.06 5.32
C GLU A 110 -5.94 2.43 5.43
N TYR A 111 -6.65 3.49 5.05
CA TYR A 111 -6.20 4.86 5.17
C TYR A 111 -5.95 5.24 6.63
N SER A 112 -4.80 5.87 6.85
CA SER A 112 -4.50 6.67 8.02
C SER A 112 -3.65 7.87 7.58
N PRO A 113 -3.65 8.98 8.33
CA PRO A 113 -2.78 10.13 8.03
C PRO A 113 -1.29 9.75 7.91
N LEU A 114 -0.85 8.72 8.63
CA LEU A 114 0.54 8.25 8.61
C LEU A 114 0.93 7.59 7.28
N ILE A 115 0.04 6.82 6.67
CA ILE A 115 0.32 6.12 5.41
C ILE A 115 -0.03 6.95 4.17
N ALA A 116 -0.70 8.10 4.35
CA ALA A 116 -1.13 8.95 3.24
C ALA A 116 0.04 9.31 2.31
N ALA A 117 1.19 9.68 2.88
CA ALA A 117 2.40 9.95 2.11
C ALA A 117 2.85 8.75 1.25
N GLY A 118 2.73 7.53 1.77
CA GLY A 118 3.04 6.30 1.04
C GLY A 118 2.11 6.05 -0.14
N LEU A 119 0.80 6.32 0.03
CA LEU A 119 -0.19 6.23 -1.04
C LEU A 119 0.06 7.28 -2.13
N PHE A 120 0.34 8.53 -1.76
CA PHE A 120 0.62 9.61 -2.73
C PHE A 120 1.94 9.42 -3.49
N ASN A 121 2.93 8.79 -2.85
CA ASN A 121 4.22 8.48 -3.47
C ASN A 121 4.23 7.16 -4.26
N ALA A 122 3.11 6.44 -4.30
CA ALA A 122 3.02 5.20 -5.07
C ALA A 122 3.08 5.49 -6.58
N MET A 123 3.63 4.54 -7.34
CA MET A 123 3.75 4.66 -8.80
C MET A 123 2.37 4.70 -9.47
N VAL A 124 1.43 3.90 -8.95
CA VAL A 124 0.03 3.90 -9.37
C VAL A 124 -0.68 5.14 -8.81
N ARG A 125 -1.05 6.04 -9.71
CA ARG A 125 -1.62 7.37 -9.39
C ARG A 125 -3.13 7.41 -9.24
N THR A 126 -3.81 6.33 -9.61
CA THR A 126 -5.27 6.21 -9.49
C THR A 126 -5.60 5.42 -8.24
N HIS A 127 -6.37 5.99 -7.33
CA HIS A 127 -6.80 5.36 -6.09
C HIS A 127 -8.32 5.25 -6.08
N LEU A 128 -8.84 4.07 -5.79
CA LEU A 128 -10.24 3.86 -5.43
C LEU A 128 -10.33 3.78 -3.91
N LEU A 129 -11.22 4.55 -3.33
CA LEU A 129 -11.51 4.60 -1.91
C LEU A 129 -12.90 4.00 -1.67
N LEU A 130 -12.98 3.00 -0.80
CA LEU A 130 -14.22 2.56 -0.17
C LEU A 130 -14.36 3.31 1.16
N ILE A 131 -15.38 4.14 1.27
CA ILE A 131 -15.66 4.93 2.47
C ILE A 131 -16.87 4.31 3.16
N MET A 132 -16.65 3.69 4.31
CA MET A 132 -17.70 3.03 5.08
C MET A 132 -17.34 2.89 6.56
N ASN A 133 -18.35 2.65 7.40
CA ASN A 133 -18.14 2.40 8.82
C ASN A 133 -17.75 0.93 9.04
N LYS A 134 -16.58 0.67 9.63
CA LYS A 134 -16.13 -0.71 9.92
C LYS A 134 -17.03 -1.45 10.90
N ALA A 135 -17.83 -0.74 11.68
CA ALA A 135 -18.80 -1.32 12.61
C ALA A 135 -20.16 -1.64 11.95
N SER A 136 -20.34 -1.37 10.65
CA SER A 136 -21.58 -1.72 9.96
C SER A 136 -21.68 -3.23 9.71
N ALA A 137 -22.91 -3.75 9.61
CA ALA A 137 -23.14 -5.19 9.43
C ALA A 137 -22.63 -5.70 8.08
N GLU A 138 -22.61 -4.83 7.07
CA GLU A 138 -22.23 -5.12 5.69
C GLU A 138 -20.72 -5.05 5.46
N TYR A 139 -19.93 -4.67 6.47
CA TYR A 139 -18.49 -4.43 6.34
C TYR A 139 -17.72 -5.63 5.81
N GLU A 140 -17.93 -6.81 6.39
CA GLU A 140 -17.14 -8.00 6.02
C GLU A 140 -17.44 -8.44 4.58
N ASP A 141 -18.73 -8.49 4.20
CA ASP A 141 -19.14 -8.87 2.85
C ASP A 141 -18.68 -7.85 1.80
N SER A 142 -18.79 -6.55 2.11
CA SER A 142 -18.30 -5.47 1.27
C SER A 142 -16.78 -5.58 1.07
N MET A 143 -16.02 -5.84 2.15
CA MET A 143 -14.57 -5.96 2.09
C MET A 143 -14.11 -7.19 1.33
N GLN A 144 -14.79 -8.33 1.45
CA GLN A 144 -14.48 -9.52 0.65
C GLN A 144 -14.66 -9.25 -0.84
N THR A 145 -15.76 -8.59 -1.21
CA THR A 145 -16.04 -8.21 -2.59
C THR A 145 -15.04 -7.17 -3.12
N TYR A 146 -14.75 -6.17 -2.30
CA TYR A 146 -13.78 -5.12 -2.64
C TYR A 146 -12.37 -5.68 -2.88
N ARG A 147 -11.92 -6.62 -2.03
CA ARG A 147 -10.63 -7.32 -2.22
C ARG A 147 -10.60 -8.17 -3.50
N LYS A 148 -11.71 -8.80 -3.88
CA LYS A 148 -11.81 -9.55 -5.14
C LYS A 148 -11.66 -8.59 -6.34
N ALA A 149 -12.35 -7.46 -6.29
CA ALA A 149 -12.26 -6.45 -7.34
C ALA A 149 -10.86 -5.84 -7.45
N ALA A 150 -10.19 -5.57 -6.33
CA ALA A 150 -8.83 -5.02 -6.30
C ALA A 150 -7.83 -5.79 -7.17
N LYS A 151 -7.93 -7.12 -7.16
CA LYS A 151 -7.04 -8.00 -7.94
C LYS A 151 -7.20 -7.80 -9.46
N LEU A 152 -8.37 -7.37 -9.93
CA LEU A 152 -8.63 -7.10 -11.35
C LEU A 152 -7.89 -5.85 -11.85
N PHE A 153 -7.49 -4.97 -10.93
CA PHE A 153 -6.88 -3.67 -11.22
C PHE A 153 -5.42 -3.57 -10.74
N GLN A 154 -4.74 -4.71 -10.53
CA GLN A 154 -3.32 -4.75 -10.19
C GLN A 154 -2.49 -3.87 -11.14
N GLY A 155 -1.64 -3.02 -10.59
CA GLY A 155 -0.80 -2.08 -11.34
C GLY A 155 -1.54 -0.92 -12.00
N LYS A 156 -2.86 -0.80 -11.83
CA LYS A 156 -3.70 0.23 -12.47
C LYS A 156 -4.42 1.12 -11.48
N VAL A 157 -4.96 0.54 -10.41
CA VAL A 157 -5.71 1.26 -9.37
C VAL A 157 -5.34 0.71 -8.00
N LEU A 158 -4.98 1.59 -7.06
CA LEU A 158 -4.81 1.21 -5.66
C LEU A 158 -6.14 1.26 -4.94
N PHE A 159 -6.41 0.26 -4.11
CA PHE A 159 -7.67 0.15 -3.38
C PHE A 159 -7.44 0.51 -1.91
N VAL A 160 -8.25 1.43 -1.41
CA VAL A 160 -8.09 2.06 -0.10
C VAL A 160 -9.39 1.98 0.69
N LEU A 161 -9.32 1.60 1.96
CA LEU A 161 -10.46 1.68 2.89
C LEU A 161 -10.33 2.95 3.72
N VAL A 162 -11.37 3.77 3.77
CA VAL A 162 -11.49 4.90 4.69
C VAL A 162 -12.58 4.57 5.71
N ASP A 163 -12.17 4.29 6.94
CA ASP A 163 -13.10 4.04 8.05
C ASP A 163 -13.81 5.33 8.45
N SER A 164 -15.10 5.44 8.15
CA SER A 164 -15.90 6.60 8.51
C SER A 164 -16.23 6.68 9.99
N GLY A 165 -16.02 5.61 10.76
CA GLY A 165 -16.14 5.62 12.22
C GLY A 165 -15.01 6.41 12.91
N LYS A 166 -13.90 6.68 12.21
CA LYS A 166 -12.77 7.46 12.75
C LYS A 166 -12.93 8.94 12.45
N ARG A 167 -13.02 9.75 13.51
CA ARG A 167 -13.18 11.21 13.38
C ARG A 167 -12.05 11.87 12.58
N GLU A 168 -10.81 11.38 12.66
CA GLU A 168 -9.70 11.95 11.87
C GLU A 168 -9.90 11.83 10.34
N ASN A 169 -10.73 10.89 9.88
CA ASN A 169 -10.98 10.67 8.46
C ASN A 169 -12.02 11.63 7.87
N GLY A 170 -12.72 12.43 8.69
CA GLY A 170 -13.78 13.33 8.24
C GLY A 170 -13.33 14.32 7.16
N LYS A 171 -12.06 14.77 7.19
CA LYS A 171 -11.48 15.65 6.16
C LYS A 171 -11.41 14.97 4.78
N VAL A 172 -11.09 13.68 4.73
CA VAL A 172 -11.04 12.91 3.48
C VAL A 172 -12.45 12.74 2.92
N ILE A 173 -13.43 12.41 3.77
CA ILE A 173 -14.83 12.25 3.36
C ILE A 173 -15.37 13.57 2.78
N SER A 174 -15.06 14.68 3.45
CA SER A 174 -15.49 16.03 3.02
C SER A 174 -14.83 16.49 1.72
N TYR A 175 -13.57 16.09 1.47
CA TYR A 175 -12.87 16.40 0.22
C TYR A 175 -13.63 15.85 -1.00
N PHE A 176 -14.14 14.63 -0.90
CA PHE A 176 -14.98 14.00 -1.93
C PHE A 176 -16.45 14.47 -1.91
N GLN A 177 -16.76 15.51 -1.14
CA GLN A 177 -18.10 16.10 -1.02
C GLN A 177 -19.17 15.10 -0.57
N LEU A 178 -18.77 14.05 0.16
CA LEU A 178 -19.66 13.02 0.68
C LEU A 178 -20.13 13.37 2.10
N LYS A 179 -21.37 12.98 2.41
CA LYS A 179 -21.96 13.05 3.76
C LYS A 179 -22.09 11.66 4.36
N GLU A 180 -22.22 11.56 5.68
CA GLU A 180 -22.45 10.27 6.37
C GLU A 180 -23.70 9.54 5.84
N SER A 181 -24.76 10.28 5.52
CA SER A 181 -25.99 9.74 4.94
C SER A 181 -25.84 9.22 3.50
N GLN A 182 -24.65 9.34 2.92
CA GLN A 182 -24.31 8.84 1.58
C GLN A 182 -23.37 7.63 1.62
N LEU A 183 -23.04 7.13 2.82
CA LEU A 183 -22.16 5.99 3.01
C LEU A 183 -22.99 4.68 3.12
N PRO A 184 -22.47 3.53 2.65
CA PRO A 184 -21.16 3.35 2.01
C PRO A 184 -21.07 4.02 0.63
N ALA A 185 -19.88 4.51 0.29
CA ALA A 185 -19.60 5.19 -0.96
C ALA A 185 -18.27 4.73 -1.56
N LEU A 186 -18.18 4.80 -2.90
CA LEU A 186 -16.91 4.73 -3.60
C LEU A 186 -16.48 6.14 -4.02
N ALA A 187 -15.21 6.45 -3.90
CA ALA A 187 -14.60 7.64 -4.47
C ALA A 187 -13.37 7.22 -5.26
N ILE A 188 -13.22 7.67 -6.49
CA ILE A 188 -12.02 7.40 -7.31
C ILE A 188 -11.29 8.70 -7.57
N TYR A 189 -9.97 8.69 -7.43
CA TYR A 189 -9.12 9.87 -7.48
C TYR A 189 -7.84 9.61 -8.27
N GLU A 190 -7.40 10.59 -9.04
CA GLU A 190 -6.16 10.59 -9.81
C GLU A 190 -5.22 11.68 -9.31
N THR A 191 -4.07 11.27 -8.77
CA THR A 191 -3.17 12.16 -8.01
C THR A 191 -2.48 13.23 -8.86
N LYS A 192 -2.27 13.02 -10.18
CA LYS A 192 -1.51 13.96 -11.02
C LYS A 192 -2.29 15.25 -11.29
N ASN A 193 -3.58 15.14 -11.58
CA ASN A 193 -4.40 16.28 -12.01
C ASN A 193 -5.52 16.62 -11.02
N ASP A 194 -5.50 16.03 -9.83
CA ASP A 194 -6.52 16.23 -8.79
C ASP A 194 -7.95 15.94 -9.28
N LYS A 195 -8.10 14.91 -10.11
CA LYS A 195 -9.38 14.53 -10.72
C LYS A 195 -10.04 13.45 -9.88
N TRP A 196 -11.33 13.60 -9.60
CA TRP A 196 -12.09 12.56 -8.91
C TRP A 196 -13.53 12.45 -9.39
N ASP A 197 -14.16 11.35 -8.99
CA ASP A 197 -15.60 11.13 -9.08
C ASP A 197 -16.07 10.30 -7.86
N THR A 198 -17.36 10.33 -7.56
CA THR A 198 -17.96 9.57 -6.45
C THR A 198 -19.20 8.79 -6.86
N LEU A 199 -19.39 7.66 -6.20
CA LEU A 199 -20.58 6.83 -6.28
C LEU A 199 -21.16 6.68 -4.86
N PRO A 200 -22.03 7.61 -4.42
CA PRO A 200 -22.66 7.58 -3.10
C PRO A 200 -23.75 6.49 -3.01
N ASN A 201 -24.08 6.07 -1.78
CA ASN A 201 -25.14 5.09 -1.47
C ASN A 201 -25.03 3.81 -2.30
N THR A 202 -23.80 3.34 -2.49
CA THR A 202 -23.54 2.21 -3.38
C THR A 202 -23.23 0.97 -2.58
N GLU A 203 -23.99 -0.08 -2.88
CA GLU A 203 -23.62 -1.43 -2.48
C GLU A 203 -22.33 -1.86 -3.20
N VAL A 204 -21.43 -2.50 -2.45
CA VAL A 204 -20.12 -2.91 -2.95
C VAL A 204 -20.22 -4.27 -3.64
N THR A 205 -20.47 -4.25 -4.96
CA THR A 205 -20.38 -5.46 -5.82
C THR A 205 -19.16 -5.41 -6.74
N VAL A 206 -18.69 -6.56 -7.23
CA VAL A 206 -17.53 -6.61 -8.15
C VAL A 206 -17.84 -5.83 -9.43
N GLU A 207 -19.06 -5.96 -9.95
CA GLU A 207 -19.51 -5.32 -11.18
C GLU A 207 -19.53 -3.80 -11.01
N LYS A 208 -20.15 -3.28 -9.95
CA LYS A 208 -20.22 -1.84 -9.68
C LYS A 208 -18.82 -1.23 -9.51
N VAL A 209 -17.95 -1.91 -8.76
CA VAL A 209 -16.55 -1.47 -8.57
C VAL A 209 -15.81 -1.47 -9.90
N ARG A 210 -15.93 -2.54 -10.70
CA ARG A 210 -15.27 -2.65 -11.99
C ARG A 210 -15.74 -1.56 -12.94
N ASP A 211 -17.05 -1.40 -13.08
CA ASP A 211 -17.65 -0.47 -14.03
C ASP A 211 -17.30 0.97 -13.67
N PHE A 212 -17.24 1.30 -12.37
CA PHE A 212 -16.81 2.61 -11.88
C PHE A 212 -15.32 2.88 -12.18
N CYS A 213 -14.43 1.92 -11.87
CA CYS A 213 -13.02 2.04 -12.22
C CYS A 213 -12.79 2.18 -13.72
N ASP A 214 -13.39 1.30 -14.52
CA ASP A 214 -13.26 1.31 -15.97
C ASP A 214 -13.77 2.61 -16.58
N GLY A 215 -14.92 3.09 -16.10
CA GLY A 215 -15.49 4.35 -16.56
C GLY A 215 -14.56 5.54 -16.28
N PHE A 216 -13.94 5.57 -15.10
CA PHE A 216 -12.97 6.61 -14.75
C PHE A 216 -11.72 6.53 -15.62
N LEU A 217 -11.13 5.34 -15.76
CA LEU A 217 -9.91 5.11 -16.54
C LEU A 217 -10.10 5.39 -18.04
N LYS A 218 -11.30 5.14 -18.58
CA LYS A 218 -11.66 5.45 -19.97
C LYS A 218 -12.06 6.91 -20.17
N GLY A 219 -12.18 7.70 -19.09
CA GLY A 219 -12.61 9.10 -19.13
C GLY A 219 -14.09 9.28 -19.48
N THR A 220 -14.92 8.25 -19.29
CA THR A 220 -16.36 8.30 -19.58
C THR A 220 -17.20 8.78 -18.39
N LEU A 221 -16.60 8.85 -17.21
CA LEU A 221 -17.23 9.42 -16.01
C LEU A 221 -17.13 10.95 -15.98
N LEU A 222 -18.07 11.58 -15.27
CA LEU A 222 -18.08 13.02 -15.07
C LEU A 222 -16.97 13.37 -14.07
N VAL A 223 -15.75 13.56 -14.59
CA VAL A 223 -14.64 14.10 -13.80
C VAL A 223 -15.12 15.42 -13.21
N SER A 224 -15.32 15.49 -11.89
CA SER A 224 -15.50 16.76 -11.21
C SER A 224 -14.15 17.46 -11.26
N ALA A 225 -13.87 18.13 -12.37
CA ALA A 225 -12.87 19.16 -12.36
C ALA A 225 -13.33 20.15 -11.29
N ALA A 226 -12.47 20.48 -10.34
CA ALA A 226 -12.61 21.63 -9.46
C ALA A 226 -12.61 22.99 -10.24
N VAL A 227 -13.20 23.01 -11.44
CA VAL A 227 -13.27 24.12 -12.39
C VAL A 227 -14.68 24.17 -12.99
N ARG A 228 -15.70 24.25 -12.13
CA ARG A 228 -16.75 25.24 -12.39
C ARG A 228 -16.31 26.53 -11.72
N LYS A 229 -15.76 27.43 -12.55
CA LYS A 229 -15.83 28.90 -12.45
C LYS A 229 -16.59 29.38 -11.20
N HIS A 230 -15.92 30.03 -10.26
CA HIS A 230 -16.34 31.07 -9.28
C HIS A 230 -15.15 31.19 -8.30
N LEU A 231 -14.15 32.05 -8.47
CA LEU A 231 -14.26 33.49 -8.67
C LEU A 231 -13.56 33.97 -9.95
N ALA A 232 -14.30 34.73 -10.75
CA ALA A 232 -13.73 35.71 -11.67
C ALA A 232 -12.89 36.73 -10.89
N PRO A 233 -11.86 37.34 -11.49
CA PRO A 233 -11.26 38.54 -10.92
C PRO A 233 -12.33 39.63 -10.92
N SER A 234 -12.73 40.08 -9.73
CA SER A 234 -13.47 41.32 -9.57
C SER A 234 -12.58 42.45 -10.08
N SER A 235 -12.88 42.94 -11.28
CA SER A 235 -12.42 44.23 -11.76
C SER A 235 -13.02 45.33 -10.87
N VAL A 236 -12.19 45.98 -10.04
CA VAL A 236 -12.03 47.44 -9.90
C VAL A 236 -10.60 47.70 -9.41
#